data_AF-A0A849EZY6-F1
#
_entry.id   AF-A0A849EZY6-F1
#
_cell.length_a   1.000
_cell.length_b   1.000
_cell.length_c   1.000
_cell.angle_alpha   90.00
_cell.angle_beta   90.00
_cell.angle_gamma   90.00
#
_symmetry.space_group_name_H-M   'P 1'
#
loop_
_entity.id
_entity.type
_entity.pdbx_description
1 polymer ?
#
loop_
_entity_poly.entity_id
_entity_poly.type
_entity_poly.pdbx_seq_one_letter_code
_entity_poly.pdbx_strand_id
1 'polypeptide(L)'
;EHEYNETFDIEGEEVINAEVEDLNSDGSPELFVYTQSVGSGSYGNVYVFSVNNNKSMSEVYFQPTAENSKINKGYMGHDEFSLVENTLGQRFPIYKEGDTNAEPTGGTRQVSYRLVEGEAMRKLEVEKITDY
;
A
#
# COMPACT_ATOMS: atom_id res chain seq x y z
N GLU A 1 -1.04 30.48 -4.00
CA GLU A 1 -0.75 29.12 -3.50
C GLU A 1 -2.07 28.39 -3.53
N HIS A 2 -2.17 27.26 -4.24
CA HIS A 2 -3.40 26.48 -4.26
C HIS A 2 -3.26 25.48 -3.13
N GLU A 3 -3.85 25.79 -1.97
CA GLU A 3 -3.91 24.84 -0.87
C GLU A 3 -4.68 23.62 -1.37
N TYR A 4 -4.05 22.46 -1.32
CA TYR A 4 -4.76 21.20 -1.49
C TYR A 4 -5.59 20.98 -0.21
N ASN A 5 -6.85 21.37 -0.26
CA ASN A 5 -7.79 21.28 0.85
C ASN A 5 -8.93 20.32 0.45
N GLU A 6 -8.55 19.07 0.25
CA GLU A 6 -9.45 17.97 -0.09
C GLU A 6 -9.70 17.12 1.16
N THR A 7 -10.94 16.65 1.31
CA THR A 7 -11.32 15.69 2.36
C THR A 7 -11.66 14.37 1.69
N PHE A 8 -11.12 13.29 2.25
CA PHE A 8 -11.40 11.93 1.80
C PHE A 8 -12.05 11.15 2.94
N ASP A 9 -13.24 10.62 2.68
CA ASP A 9 -13.91 9.73 3.61
C ASP A 9 -13.34 8.31 3.43
N ILE A 10 -12.80 7.76 4.51
CA ILE A 10 -12.32 6.38 4.58
C ILE A 10 -13.40 5.58 5.31
N GLU A 11 -14.14 4.76 4.55
CA GLU A 11 -15.23 3.95 5.10
C GLU A 11 -14.77 2.51 5.40
N GLY A 12 -15.08 2.02 6.60
CA GLY A 12 -14.82 0.62 6.98
C GLY A 12 -13.37 0.29 7.35
N GLU A 13 -12.49 1.30 7.34
CA GLU A 13 -11.08 1.19 7.71
C GLU A 13 -10.71 2.25 8.77
N GLU A 14 -9.68 1.96 9.55
CA GLU A 14 -9.10 2.89 10.52
C GLU A 14 -7.71 3.31 10.05
N VAL A 15 -7.38 4.59 10.17
CA VAL A 15 -6.01 5.08 9.95
C VAL A 15 -5.14 4.61 11.11
N ILE A 16 -4.11 3.82 10.80
CA ILE A 16 -3.22 3.23 11.81
C ILE A 16 -1.85 3.91 11.85
N ASN A 17 -1.42 4.53 10.75
CA ASN A 17 -0.14 5.24 10.67
C ASN A 17 -0.13 6.21 9.47
N ALA A 18 0.80 7.16 9.46
CA ALA A 18 1.13 7.94 8.28
C ALA A 18 2.62 8.27 8.24
N GLU A 19 3.22 8.25 7.04
CA GLU A 19 4.63 8.50 6.80
C GLU A 19 4.83 9.42 5.59
N VAL A 20 5.95 10.15 5.57
CA VAL A 20 6.32 11.05 4.46
C VAL A 20 7.73 10.69 4.01
N GLU A 21 7.91 10.43 2.72
CA GLU A 21 9.20 10.04 2.13
C GLU A 21 9.26 10.46 0.65
N ASP A 22 10.46 10.77 0.15
CA ASP A 22 10.69 11.07 -1.27
C ASP A 22 11.01 9.78 -2.02
N LEU A 23 9.96 9.00 -2.33
CA LEU A 23 10.10 7.60 -2.73
C LEU A 23 10.81 7.46 -4.08
N ASN A 24 10.59 8.41 -5.00
CA ASN A 24 11.23 8.42 -6.31
C ASN A 24 12.49 9.29 -6.39
N SER A 25 12.89 9.92 -5.28
CA SER A 25 14.05 10.81 -5.18
C SER A 25 13.98 12.01 -6.15
N ASP A 26 12.79 12.55 -6.39
CA ASP A 26 12.57 13.71 -7.27
C ASP A 26 12.66 15.07 -6.55
N GLY A 27 12.85 15.05 -5.22
CA GLY A 27 12.90 16.23 -4.36
C GLY A 27 11.53 16.75 -3.93
N SER A 28 10.44 16.08 -4.32
CA SER A 28 9.08 16.30 -3.84
C SER A 28 8.61 15.03 -3.12
N PRO A 29 8.13 15.13 -1.87
CA PRO A 29 7.80 13.93 -1.10
C PRO A 29 6.44 13.33 -1.50
N GLU A 30 6.25 12.08 -1.12
CA GLU A 30 4.96 11.40 -1.03
C GLU A 30 4.50 11.31 0.44
N LEU A 31 3.19 11.41 0.64
CA LEU A 31 2.49 11.08 1.88
C LEU A 31 1.86 9.69 1.73
N PHE A 32 2.14 8.80 2.68
CA PHE A 32 1.54 7.47 2.81
C PHE A 32 0.64 7.46 4.04
N VAL A 33 -0.64 7.12 3.85
CA VAL A 33 -1.60 6.94 4.94
C VAL A 33 -2.01 5.48 4.96
N TYR A 34 -1.61 4.79 6.03
CA TYR A 34 -1.87 3.36 6.19
C TYR A 34 -3.18 3.17 6.92
N THR A 35 -4.02 2.31 6.35
CA THR A 35 -5.31 1.96 6.93
C THR A 35 -5.44 0.46 7.11
N GLN A 36 -6.35 0.08 8.00
CA GLN A 36 -6.67 -1.30 8.27
C GLN A 36 -8.17 -1.49 8.45
N SER A 37 -8.75 -2.52 7.84
CA SER A 37 -10.16 -2.86 8.04
C SER A 37 -10.43 -3.29 9.49
N VAL A 38 -11.59 -2.93 10.04
CA VAL A 38 -11.99 -3.29 11.43
C VAL A 38 -12.32 -4.78 11.66
N GLY A 39 -12.28 -5.61 10.62
CA GLY A 39 -12.58 -7.05 10.67
C GLY A 39 -11.40 -7.93 11.12
N SER A 40 -11.66 -9.21 11.39
CA SER A 40 -10.63 -10.17 11.87
C SER A 40 -9.50 -10.46 10.88
N GLY A 41 -9.72 -10.17 9.59
CA GLY A 41 -8.67 -10.26 8.58
C GLY A 41 -7.73 -9.06 8.60
N SER A 42 -8.13 -7.95 9.23
CA SER A 42 -7.27 -6.78 9.41
C SER A 42 -6.56 -6.37 8.11
N TYR A 43 -7.32 -6.37 7.01
CA TYR A 43 -6.84 -6.09 5.66
C TYR A 43 -6.25 -4.68 5.63
N GLY A 44 -4.99 -4.58 5.24
CA GLY A 44 -4.32 -3.30 5.15
C GLY A 44 -4.45 -2.69 3.76
N ASN A 45 -4.48 -1.36 3.74
CA ASN A 45 -4.44 -0.56 2.52
C ASN A 45 -3.53 0.65 2.73
N VAL A 46 -3.12 1.29 1.63
CA VAL A 46 -2.32 2.51 1.67
C VAL A 46 -2.90 3.52 0.70
N TYR A 47 -3.32 4.68 1.22
CA TYR A 47 -3.63 5.85 0.41
C TYR A 47 -2.34 6.64 0.24
N VAL A 48 -2.00 6.98 -1.00
CA VAL A 48 -0.73 7.62 -1.31
C VAL A 48 -0.99 8.91 -2.07
N PHE A 49 -0.29 9.97 -1.70
CA PHE A 49 -0.38 11.27 -2.34
C PHE A 49 1.02 11.75 -2.67
N SER A 50 1.24 12.19 -3.91
CA SER A 50 2.53 12.71 -4.35
C SER A 50 2.47 14.23 -4.49
N VAL A 51 3.47 14.90 -3.93
CA VAL A 51 3.66 16.33 -4.12
C VAL A 51 4.33 16.55 -5.48
N ASN A 52 3.75 17.42 -6.30
CA ASN A 52 4.23 17.74 -7.63
C ASN A 52 5.00 19.05 -7.58
N ASN A 53 6.32 18.99 -7.76
CA ASN A 53 7.22 20.15 -7.79
C ASN A 53 7.06 21.06 -6.56
N ASN A 54 6.76 20.50 -5.38
CA ASN A 54 6.50 21.24 -4.14
C ASN A 54 5.41 22.33 -4.26
N LYS A 55 4.42 22.14 -5.14
CA LYS A 55 3.40 23.16 -5.46
C LYS A 55 1.96 22.67 -5.42
N SER A 56 1.73 21.43 -5.81
CA SER A 56 0.39 20.82 -5.83
C SER A 56 0.50 19.37 -5.40
N MET A 57 -0.62 18.76 -5.00
CA MET A 57 -0.65 17.36 -4.61
C MET A 57 -1.65 16.59 -5.49
N SER A 58 -1.35 15.33 -5.75
CA SER A 58 -2.23 14.42 -6.48
C SER A 58 -2.17 13.04 -5.84
N GLU A 59 -3.29 12.32 -5.88
CA GLU A 59 -3.31 10.91 -5.46
C GLU A 59 -2.39 10.07 -6.35
N VAL A 60 -1.83 9.02 -5.76
CA VAL A 60 -1.05 7.96 -6.40
C VAL A 60 -1.87 6.70 -6.32
N TYR A 61 -2.10 6.06 -7.45
CA TYR A 61 -2.90 4.84 -7.49
C TYR A 61 -2.13 3.67 -6.87
N PHE A 62 -2.70 3.08 -5.83
CA PHE A 62 -2.26 1.81 -5.26
C PHE A 62 -3.36 0.76 -5.48
N GLN A 63 -3.06 -0.30 -6.23
CA GLN A 63 -4.04 -1.36 -6.49
C GLN A 63 -4.22 -2.20 -5.21
N PRO A 64 -5.44 -2.32 -4.65
CA PRO A 64 -5.68 -3.13 -3.46
C PRO A 64 -5.21 -4.57 -3.65
N THR A 65 -4.56 -5.14 -2.63
CA THR A 65 -3.98 -6.48 -2.69
C THR A 65 -5.01 -7.54 -3.05
N ALA A 66 -6.26 -7.43 -2.55
CA ALA A 66 -7.34 -8.35 -2.90
C ALA A 66 -7.66 -8.38 -4.41
N GLU A 67 -7.48 -7.27 -5.11
CA GLU A 67 -7.79 -7.10 -6.54
C GLU A 67 -6.58 -7.38 -7.44
N ASN A 68 -5.38 -7.45 -6.86
CA ASN A 68 -4.15 -7.63 -7.60
C ASN A 68 -3.83 -9.13 -7.81
N SER A 69 -4.27 -9.66 -8.95
CA SER A 69 -4.06 -11.07 -9.34
C SER A 69 -2.60 -11.55 -9.35
N LYS A 70 -1.61 -10.65 -9.35
CA LYS A 70 -0.19 -11.03 -9.28
C LYS A 70 0.24 -11.47 -7.88
N ILE A 71 -0.46 -11.00 -6.84
CA ILE A 71 -0.03 -11.15 -5.44
C ILE A 71 -1.12 -11.72 -4.52
N ASN A 72 -2.39 -11.73 -4.94
CA ASN A 72 -3.53 -12.07 -4.08
C ASN A 72 -3.73 -13.58 -3.80
N LYS A 73 -2.92 -14.45 -4.38
CA LYS A 73 -3.06 -15.90 -4.16
C LYS A 73 -2.75 -16.25 -2.70
N GLY A 74 -3.77 -16.73 -1.98
CA GLY A 74 -3.67 -17.08 -0.56
C GLY A 74 -3.72 -15.87 0.37
N TYR A 75 -4.14 -14.70 -0.12
CA TYR A 75 -4.23 -13.48 0.67
C TYR A 75 -5.52 -13.46 1.52
N MET A 76 -5.40 -13.17 2.81
CA MET A 76 -6.54 -12.96 3.72
C MET A 76 -6.32 -11.80 4.71
N GLY A 77 -5.54 -10.79 4.29
CA GLY A 77 -5.21 -9.61 5.10
C GLY A 77 -3.99 -9.84 5.98
N HIS A 78 -3.99 -9.21 7.17
CA HIS A 78 -2.86 -9.15 8.11
C HIS A 78 -1.62 -8.51 7.49
N ASP A 79 -1.85 -7.44 6.73
CA ASP A 79 -0.81 -6.71 6.05
C ASP A 79 0.03 -5.88 7.02
N GLU A 80 1.34 -5.93 6.81
CA GLU A 80 2.30 -5.03 7.39
C GLU A 80 2.95 -4.23 6.26
N PHE A 81 2.91 -2.91 6.37
CA PHE A 81 3.57 -2.01 5.42
C PHE A 81 4.80 -1.35 6.05
N SER A 82 5.78 -1.02 5.21
CA SER A 82 6.97 -0.28 5.60
C SER A 82 7.58 0.42 4.40
N LEU A 83 8.15 1.60 4.59
CA LEU A 83 9.00 2.23 3.59
C LEU A 83 10.43 1.70 3.74
N VAL A 84 11.00 1.21 2.64
CA VAL A 84 12.36 0.67 2.62
C VAL A 84 13.09 1.24 1.42
N GLU A 85 14.08 2.10 1.71
CA GLU A 85 14.80 2.87 0.70
C GLU A 85 13.82 3.64 -0.20
N ASN A 86 13.74 3.28 -1.49
CA ASN A 86 12.90 3.93 -2.50
C ASN A 86 11.69 3.06 -2.88
N THR A 87 11.21 2.21 -1.96
CA THR A 87 10.09 1.29 -2.19
C THR A 87 9.12 1.25 -1.03
N LEU A 88 7.83 1.03 -1.36
CA LEU A 88 6.85 0.59 -0.38
C LEU A 88 6.95 -0.93 -0.27
N GLY A 89 7.25 -1.45 0.91
CA GLY A 89 7.17 -2.87 1.24
C GLY A 89 5.82 -3.22 1.84
N GLN A 90 5.27 -4.38 1.44
CA GLN A 90 4.11 -5.01 2.06
C GLN A 90 4.45 -6.46 2.40
N ARG A 91 4.05 -6.91 3.58
CA ARG A 91 4.14 -8.31 4.01
C ARG A 91 2.78 -8.81 4.45
N PHE A 92 2.43 -10.04 4.12
CA PHE A 92 1.23 -10.69 4.63
C PHE A 92 1.40 -12.21 4.64
N PRO A 93 0.72 -12.93 5.55
CA PRO A 93 0.71 -14.38 5.57
C PRO A 93 0.02 -14.99 4.33
N ILE A 94 0.52 -16.14 3.88
CA ILE A 94 -0.08 -16.93 2.80
C ILE A 94 -0.91 -18.04 3.42
N TYR A 95 -2.19 -18.09 3.07
CA TYR A 95 -3.14 -19.11 3.50
C TYR A 95 -3.26 -20.23 2.45
N LYS A 96 -3.27 -21.48 2.92
CA LYS A 96 -3.59 -22.68 2.14
C LYS A 96 -5.03 -23.10 2.34
N GLU A 97 -5.50 -24.01 1.49
CA GLU A 97 -6.81 -24.62 1.65
C GLU A 97 -6.92 -25.34 3.00
N GLY A 98 -7.93 -24.97 3.79
CA GLY A 98 -8.18 -25.51 5.12
C GLY A 98 -7.57 -24.70 6.27
N ASP A 99 -6.71 -23.70 5.98
CA ASP A 99 -6.20 -22.80 7.01
C ASP A 99 -7.33 -21.98 7.63
N THR A 100 -7.23 -21.73 8.94
CA THR A 100 -8.10 -20.76 9.62
C THR A 100 -7.47 -19.37 9.56
N ASN A 101 -8.26 -18.32 9.76
CA ASN A 101 -7.75 -16.94 9.79
C ASN A 101 -6.61 -16.73 10.80
N ALA A 102 -6.58 -17.50 11.89
CA ALA A 102 -5.57 -17.39 12.94
C ALA A 102 -4.32 -18.26 12.71
N GLU A 103 -4.37 -19.23 11.79
CA GLU A 103 -3.32 -20.24 11.61
C GLU A 103 -2.96 -20.41 10.12
N PRO A 104 -2.32 -19.41 9.49
CA PRO A 104 -1.78 -19.55 8.14
C PRO A 104 -0.59 -20.52 8.12
N THR A 105 -0.52 -21.38 7.11
CA THR A 105 0.53 -22.41 6.97
C THR A 105 1.34 -22.28 5.68
N GLY A 106 1.10 -21.25 4.87
CA GLY A 106 1.77 -21.01 3.59
C GLY A 106 3.04 -20.18 3.64
N GLY A 107 3.46 -19.71 4.82
CA GLY A 107 4.58 -18.78 4.99
C GLY A 107 4.14 -17.33 4.86
N THR A 108 5.08 -16.45 4.49
CA THR A 108 4.85 -15.01 4.33
C THR A 108 5.19 -14.60 2.90
N ARG A 109 4.31 -13.81 2.28
CA ARG A 109 4.61 -13.08 1.05
C ARG A 109 5.12 -11.70 1.40
N GLN A 110 6.24 -11.33 0.80
CA GLN A 110 6.75 -9.96 0.77
C GLN A 110 6.65 -9.42 -0.66
N VAL A 111 6.03 -8.26 -0.79
CA VAL A 111 5.91 -7.49 -2.04
C VAL A 111 6.62 -6.16 -1.85
N SER A 112 7.34 -5.72 -2.86
CA SER A 112 7.87 -4.35 -2.94
C SER A 112 7.24 -3.66 -4.12
N TYR A 113 6.91 -2.38 -3.93
CA TYR A 113 6.31 -1.51 -4.92
C TYR A 113 7.20 -0.32 -5.17
N ARG A 114 7.36 0.04 -6.44
CA ARG A 114 8.03 1.27 -6.86
C ARG A 114 7.01 2.28 -7.37
N LEU A 115 7.29 3.56 -7.17
CA LEU A 115 6.52 4.63 -7.77
C LEU A 115 6.88 4.77 -9.25
N VAL A 116 5.88 4.75 -10.14
CA VAL A 116 6.06 5.00 -11.57
C VAL A 116 5.06 6.02 -12.09
N GLU A 117 5.42 6.66 -13.19
CA GLU A 117 4.49 7.48 -13.97
C GLU A 117 3.46 6.59 -14.68
N GLY A 118 2.18 6.87 -14.47
CA GLY A 118 1.07 6.30 -15.25
C GLY A 118 0.60 7.24 -16.35
N GLU A 119 -0.42 6.84 -17.11
CA GLU A 119 -0.96 7.67 -18.19
C GLU A 119 -1.71 8.92 -17.67
N ALA A 120 -2.38 8.80 -16.52
CA ALA A 120 -3.19 9.88 -15.93
C ALA A 120 -2.66 10.32 -14.55
N MET A 121 -2.16 9.39 -13.75
CA MET A 121 -1.63 9.63 -12.41
C MET A 121 -0.47 8.67 -12.15
N ARG A 122 0.42 9.06 -11.23
CA ARG A 122 1.44 8.17 -10.69
C ARG A 122 0.78 6.95 -10.04
N LYS A 123 1.49 5.83 -10.04
CA LYS A 123 1.01 4.58 -9.43
C LYS A 123 2.14 3.81 -8.78
N LEU A 124 1.79 3.02 -7.78
CA LEU A 124 2.68 2.03 -7.21
C LEU A 124 2.56 0.72 -8.00
N GLU A 125 3.66 0.29 -8.60
CA GLU A 125 3.73 -0.98 -9.33
C GLU A 125 4.56 -2.01 -8.57
N VAL A 126 4.08 -3.25 -8.57
CA VAL A 126 4.82 -4.41 -8.05
C VAL A 126 6.17 -4.50 -8.75
N GLU A 127 7.24 -4.36 -7.98
CA GLU A 127 8.62 -4.49 -8.43
C GLU A 127 9.15 -5.91 -8.20
N LYS A 128 8.99 -6.43 -6.98
CA LYS A 128 9.47 -7.77 -6.60
C LYS A 128 8.53 -8.44 -5.62
N ILE A 129 8.38 -9.74 -5.79
CA ILE A 129 7.63 -10.65 -4.92
C ILE A 129 8.60 -11.70 -4.37
N THR A 130 8.53 -12.03 -3.09
CA THR A 130 9.29 -13.11 -2.46
C THR A 130 8.41 -13.81 -1.44
N ASP A 131 8.36 -15.14 -1.50
CA ASP A 131 7.64 -15.98 -0.53
C ASP A 131 8.69 -16.74 0.31
N TYR A 132 8.50 -16.81 1.64
CA TYR A 132 9.40 -17.52 2.55
C TYR A 132 8.69 -18.12 3.76
#